data_AF-A0A969Y063-F1
#
_entry.id   AF-A0A969Y063-F1
#
_cell.length_a   1.000
_cell.length_b   1.000
_cell.length_c   1.000
_cell.angle_alpha   90.00
_cell.angle_beta   90.00
_cell.angle_gamma   90.00
#
_symmetry.space_group_name_H-M   'P 1'
#
loop_
_entity.id
_entity.type
_entity.pdbx_description
1 polymer ?
#
loop_
_entity_poly.entity_id
_entity_poly.type
_entity_poly.pdbx_seq_one_letter_code
_entity_poly.pdbx_strand_id
1 'polypeptide(L)' 'MAKKSKIVKSQKLLKKREAYLKSGKRKENRVSTRGVNRCKITGRSRGYMRFFGLSRLTFRELASKGELPGVVKSSK' A
#
# COMPACT_ATOMS: atom_id res chain seq x y z
N MET A 1 -10.76 -8.78 5.69
CA MET A 1 -10.35 -7.58 4.92
C MET A 1 -10.34 -6.35 5.82
N ALA A 2 -9.81 -5.20 5.39
CA ALA A 2 -9.82 -3.98 6.23
C ALA A 2 -11.21 -3.32 6.26
N LYS A 3 -11.56 -2.68 7.39
CA LYS A 3 -12.77 -1.85 7.48
C LYS A 3 -12.70 -0.70 6.46
N LYS A 4 -13.80 -0.41 5.74
CA LYS A 4 -13.89 0.69 4.75
C LYS A 4 -13.42 2.03 5.32
N SER A 5 -13.80 2.34 6.57
CA SER A 5 -13.36 3.55 7.28
C SER A 5 -11.84 3.69 7.38
N LYS A 6 -11.11 2.59 7.62
CA LYS A 6 -9.64 2.60 7.68
C LYS A 6 -9.02 2.83 6.31
N ILE A 7 -9.62 2.31 5.24
CA ILE A 7 -9.15 2.50 3.85
C ILE A 7 -9.29 3.97 3.45
N VAL A 8 -10.47 4.56 3.66
CA VAL A 8 -10.76 5.97 3.39
C VAL A 8 -9.80 6.88 4.16
N LYS A 9 -9.52 6.56 5.43
CA LYS A 9 -8.56 7.32 6.25
C LYS A 9 -7.14 7.32 5.65
N SER A 10 -6.66 6.18 5.13
CA SER A 10 -5.36 6.14 4.43
C SER A 10 -5.37 6.93 3.13
N GLN A 11 -6.42 6.81 2.32
CA GLN A 11 -6.53 7.55 1.06
C GLN A 11 -6.52 9.05 1.28
N LYS A 12 -7.26 9.53 2.29
CA LYS A 12 -7.27 10.94 2.70
C LYS A 12 -5.88 11.42 3.12
N LEU A 13 -5.09 10.57 3.79
CA LEU A 13 -3.74 10.89 4.22
C LEU A 13 -2.77 10.96 3.02
N LEU A 14 -2.88 10.04 2.06
CA LEU A 14 -2.10 10.05 0.81
C LEU A 14 -2.42 11.30 -0.03
N LYS A 15 -3.70 11.60 -0.25
CA LYS A 15 -4.15 12.79 -0.99
C LYS A 15 -3.66 14.09 -0.35
N LYS A 16 -3.69 14.18 0.99
CA LYS A 16 -3.09 15.30 1.71
C LYS A 16 -1.59 15.40 1.42
N ARG A 17 -0.85 14.28 1.48
CA ARG A 17 0.59 14.24 1.23
C ARG A 17 0.93 14.74 -0.18
N GLU A 18 0.19 14.32 -1.21
CA GLU A 18 0.35 14.77 -2.59
C GLU A 18 0.08 16.27 -2.75
N ALA A 19 -1.03 16.77 -2.20
CA ALA A 19 -1.36 18.19 -2.24
C ALA A 19 -0.27 19.04 -1.57
N TYR A 20 0.29 18.57 -0.46
CA TYR A 20 1.42 19.22 0.20
C TYR A 20 2.69 19.23 -0.64
N LEU A 21 3.08 18.08 -1.21
CA LEU A 21 4.24 18.00 -2.11
C LEU A 21 4.11 19.00 -3.28
N LYS A 22 2.91 19.11 -3.85
CA LYS A 22 2.62 20.06 -4.94
C LYS A 22 2.75 21.53 -4.50
N SER A 23 2.41 21.85 -3.25
CA SER A 23 2.45 23.22 -2.74
C SER A 23 3.86 23.77 -2.45
N GLY A 24 4.90 22.93 -2.47
CA GLY A 24 6.29 23.36 -2.22
C GLY A 24 6.60 23.86 -0.80
N LYS A 25 5.60 23.91 0.09
CA LYS A 25 5.77 24.38 1.48
C LYS A 25 6.52 23.34 2.32
N ARG A 26 7.64 23.73 2.94
CA ARG A 26 8.30 22.93 3.99
C ARG A 26 7.36 22.84 5.20
N LYS A 27 7.23 21.62 5.74
CA LYS A 27 6.17 21.26 6.67
C LYS A 27 6.48 21.75 8.09
N GLU A 28 5.52 22.42 8.72
CA GLU A 28 5.59 22.83 10.14
C GLU A 28 5.18 21.69 11.11
N ASN A 29 4.56 20.62 10.61
CA ASN A 29 4.04 19.52 11.42
C ASN A 29 4.83 18.18 11.29
N ARG A 30 5.53 17.86 12.39
CA ARG A 30 6.53 16.80 12.73
C ARG A 30 6.31 15.33 12.35
N VAL A 31 5.23 14.91 11.68
CA VAL A 31 4.87 13.47 11.65
C VAL A 31 4.70 12.90 10.24
N SER A 32 5.82 12.55 9.62
CA SER A 32 5.91 11.66 8.45
C SER A 32 5.54 10.21 8.79
N THR A 33 5.56 9.85 10.08
CA THR A 33 5.50 8.48 10.60
C THR A 33 4.10 7.87 10.73
N ARG A 34 3.01 8.65 10.56
CA ARG A 34 1.61 8.18 10.78
C ARG A 34 1.01 7.40 9.61
N GLY A 35 1.68 7.36 8.46
CA GLY A 35 1.23 6.61 7.29
C GLY A 35 1.49 5.12 7.44
N VAL A 36 0.49 4.28 7.17
CA VAL A 36 0.66 2.82 7.13
C VAL A 36 0.42 2.34 5.71
N ASN A 37 1.35 1.56 5.18
CA ASN A 37 1.20 0.94 3.87
C ASN A 37 0.09 -0.11 3.92
N ARG A 38 -0.87 0.00 2.99
CA ARG A 38 -1.99 -0.92 2.86
C ARG A 38 -1.98 -1.56 1.48
N CYS A 39 -2.41 -2.81 1.42
CA CYS A 39 -2.64 -3.50 0.15
C CYS A 39 -3.61 -2.71 -0.74
N LYS A 40 -3.27 -2.55 -2.02
CA LYS A 40 -4.08 -1.81 -3.00
C LYS A 40 -5.46 -2.45 -3.23
N ILE A 41 -5.55 -3.77 -3.17
CA ILE A 41 -6.80 -4.52 -3.45
C ILE A 41 -7.66 -4.63 -2.18
N THR A 42 -7.10 -5.16 -1.10
CA THR A 42 -7.88 -5.53 0.10
C THR A 42 -7.76 -4.56 1.28
N GLY A 43 -6.86 -3.58 1.20
CA GLY A 43 -6.60 -2.62 2.29
C GLY A 43 -5.92 -3.22 3.53
N ARG A 44 -5.47 -4.49 3.49
CA ARG A 44 -4.77 -5.14 4.61
C ARG A 44 -3.49 -4.38 4.97
N SER A 45 -3.29 -4.08 6.26
CA SER A 45 -2.17 -3.27 6.75
C SER A 45 -0.90 -4.05 7.10
N ARG A 46 -0.98 -5.38 7.19
CA ARG A 46 0.14 -6.26 7.59
C ARG A 46 0.57 -7.15 6.43
N GLY A 47 1.87 -7.49 6.41
CA GLY A 47 2.47 -8.33 5.38
C GLY A 47 2.43 -7.65 4.01
N TYR A 48 2.90 -6.40 3.96
CA TYR A 48 2.91 -5.56 2.76
C TYR A 48 4.24 -5.72 2.01
N MET A 49 4.18 -6.19 0.78
CA MET A 49 5.33 -6.26 -0.11
C MET A 49 5.49 -4.93 -0.83
N ARG A 50 6.58 -4.20 -0.56
CA ARG A 50 6.76 -2.83 -1.05
C ARG A 50 6.88 -2.74 -2.57
N PHE A 51 7.57 -3.70 -3.20
CA PHE A 51 7.75 -3.75 -4.65
C PHE A 51 6.42 -3.89 -5.39
N PHE A 52 5.59 -4.86 -4.96
CA PHE A 52 4.29 -5.12 -5.60
C PHE A 52 3.16 -4.22 -5.09
N GLY A 53 3.29 -3.63 -3.91
CA GLY A 53 2.25 -2.84 -3.26
C GLY A 53 1.04 -3.65 -2.76
N LEU A 54 1.25 -4.95 -2.54
CA LEU A 54 0.21 -5.93 -2.22
C LEU A 54 0.42 -6.56 -0.84
N SER A 55 -0.63 -7.18 -0.32
CA SER A 55 -0.51 -8.05 0.84
C SER A 55 0.01 -9.43 0.45
N ARG A 56 0.60 -10.17 1.39
CA ARG A 56 1.07 -11.54 1.18
C ARG A 56 0.02 -12.51 0.61
N LEU A 57 -1.25 -12.33 0.96
CA LEU A 57 -2.34 -13.21 0.49
C LEU A 57 -2.67 -12.94 -0.98
N THR A 58 -2.96 -11.67 -1.28
CA THR A 58 -3.24 -11.22 -2.65
C THR A 58 -2.05 -11.47 -3.57
N PHE A 59 -0.82 -11.31 -3.07
CA PHE A 59 0.38 -11.64 -3.81
C PHE A 59 0.42 -13.12 -4.19
N ARG A 60 0.14 -14.02 -3.24
CA ARG A 60 0.11 -15.47 -3.50
C ARG A 60 -0.95 -15.83 -4.53
N GLU A 61 -2.16 -15.29 -4.38
CA GLU A 61 -3.27 -15.53 -5.32
C GLU A 61 -2.92 -15.07 -6.74
N LEU A 62 -2.37 -13.87 -6.89
CA LEU A 62 -1.99 -13.31 -8.20
C LEU A 62 -0.79 -14.04 -8.80
N ALA A 63 0.18 -14.44 -7.98
CA ALA A 63 1.32 -15.25 -8.42
C ALA A 63 0.86 -16.64 -8.90
N SER A 64 -0.06 -17.28 -8.19
CA SER A 64 -0.63 -18.58 -8.60
C SER A 64 -1.45 -18.49 -9.89
N LYS A 65 -2.07 -17.33 -10.17
CA LYS A 65 -2.78 -17.08 -11.43
C LYS A 65 -1.87 -16.67 -12.59
N GLY A 66 -0.60 -16.36 -12.33
CA GLY A 66 0.33 -15.84 -13.33
C GLY A 66 0.13 -14.37 -13.70
N GLU A 67 -0.65 -13.60 -12.92
CA GLU A 67 -0.89 -12.17 -13.17
C GLU A 67 0.32 -11.30 -12.78
N LEU A 68 1.27 -11.85 -12.02
CA LEU A 68 2.50 -11.16 -11.60
C LEU A 68 3.68 -11.54 -12.51
N PRO A 69 4.16 -10.61 -13.36
CA PRO A 69 5.29 -10.89 -14.23
C PRO A 69 6.58 -11.11 -13.42
N GLY A 70 7.40 -12.08 -13.84
CA GLY A 70 8.69 -12.37 -13.23
C GLY A 70 8.63 -13.09 -11.87
N VAL A 71 7.45 -13.57 -11.45
CA VAL A 71 7.30 -14.39 -10.25
C VAL A 71 7.17 -15.85 -10.65
N VAL A 72 8.18 -16.64 -10.31
CA VAL A 72 8.21 -18.10 -10.51
C VAL A 72 8.17 -18.83 -9.17
N LYS A 73 7.75 -20.11 -9.18
CA LYS A 73 7.91 -20.96 -8.00
C LYS A 73 9.40 -21.14 -7.71
N SER A 74 9.77 -21.08 -6.44
CA SER A 74 11.16 -21.27 -6.02
C SER A 74 11.61 -22.72 -6.12
N SER A 75 10.68 -23.66 -5.98
CA SER A 75 10.94 -25.06 -6.28
C SER A 75 10.90 -25.25 -7.78
N LYS A 76 11.83 -26.04 -8.29
CA LYS A 76 11.80 -26.56 -9.65
C LYS A 76 10.49 -27.31 -9.90
#